data_AF-A0A3D1J8J8-F1
#
_entry.id   AF-A0A3D1J8J8-F1
#
_cell.length_a   1.000
_cell.length_b   1.000
_cell.length_c   1.000
_cell.angle_alpha   90.00
_cell.angle_beta   90.00
_cell.angle_gamma   90.00
#
_symmetry.space_group_name_H-M   'P 1'
#
loop_
_entity.id
_entity.type
_entity.pdbx_description
1 polymer ?
#
loop_
_entity_poly.entity_id
_entity_poly.type
_entity_poly.pdbx_seq_one_letter_code
_entity_poly.pdbx_strand_id
1 'polypeptide(L)'
;LNSLVVAHNAGFDNGVLAGCLDYYGLTQPNFMSLCTVRTSRKLYPEFTNHKLNTVCEQLQIPLLNHHDALEDSRACAQILLRQEHDFGIEPLKKLVLVK
;
A
#
# COMPACT_ATOMS: atom_id res chain seq x y z
N LEU A 1 -16.84 8.74 2.31
CA LEU A 1 -15.38 8.91 2.39
C LEU A 1 -14.82 8.60 1.01
N ASN A 2 -14.38 9.60 0.24
CA ASN A 2 -13.94 9.42 -1.15
C ASN A 2 -12.41 9.37 -1.32
N SER A 3 -11.67 9.20 -0.22
CA SER A 3 -10.20 9.20 -0.24
C SER A 3 -9.69 7.86 0.27
N LEU A 4 -9.18 7.02 -0.63
CA LEU A 4 -8.46 5.79 -0.31
C LEU A 4 -6.96 6.05 -0.42
N VAL A 5 -6.24 5.87 0.68
CA VAL A 5 -4.77 5.97 0.75
C VAL A 5 -4.18 4.56 0.76
N VAL A 6 -3.28 4.30 -0.18
CA VAL A 6 -2.67 2.99 -0.35
C VAL A 6 -1.17 3.09 -0.19
N ALA A 7 -0.58 2.24 0.66
CA ALA A 7 0.85 2.22 0.90
C ALA A 7 1.37 0.80 1.16
N HIS A 8 2.66 0.59 0.91
CA HIS A 8 3.33 -0.67 1.15
C HIS A 8 3.92 -0.66 2.55
N ASN A 9 3.20 -1.27 3.49
CA ASN A 9 3.36 -1.10 4.94
C ASN A 9 2.66 0.16 5.51
N ALA A 10 1.43 0.43 5.05
CA ALA A 10 0.65 1.63 5.40
C ALA A 10 0.52 1.98 6.89
N GLY A 11 0.74 1.02 7.81
CA GLY A 11 0.77 1.33 9.25
C GLY A 11 1.90 2.32 9.60
N PHE A 12 3.04 2.22 8.92
CA PHE A 12 4.17 3.13 9.09
C PHE A 12 3.85 4.52 8.52
N ASP A 13 3.48 4.61 7.23
CA ASP A 13 3.20 5.89 6.56
C ASP A 13 2.07 6.68 7.23
N ASN A 14 0.98 5.99 7.58
CA ASN A 14 -0.13 6.62 8.29
C ASN A 14 0.29 7.13 9.69
N GLY A 15 1.21 6.43 10.36
CA GLY A 15 1.73 6.84 11.66
C GLY A 15 2.61 8.09 11.56
N VAL A 16 3.48 8.16 10.55
CA VAL A 16 4.27 9.36 10.24
C VAL A 16 3.36 10.53 9.90
N LEU A 17 2.36 10.33 9.03
CA LEU A 17 1.40 11.37 8.66
C LEU A 17 0.64 11.91 9.88
N ALA A 18 0.09 11.02 10.72
CA ALA A 18 -0.61 11.41 11.95
C ALA A 18 0.30 12.21 12.88
N GLY A 19 1.52 11.74 13.12
CA GLY A 19 2.48 12.44 13.97
C GLY A 19 2.88 13.82 13.43
N CYS A 20 3.03 13.96 12.11
CA CYS A 20 3.27 15.26 11.48
C CYS A 20 2.08 16.21 11.66
N LEU A 21 0.86 15.74 11.44
CA LEU A 21 -0.35 16.55 11.61
C LEU A 21 -0.49 17.01 13.07
N ASP A 22 -0.28 16.11 14.02
CA ASP A 22 -0.32 16.42 15.45
C ASP A 22 0.75 17.45 15.83
N TYR A 23 1.99 17.29 15.32
CA TYR A 23 3.09 18.21 15.59
C TYR A 23 2.79 19.64 15.13
N TYR A 24 2.13 19.80 13.98
CA TYR A 24 1.74 21.11 13.45
C TYR A 24 0.35 21.59 13.92
N GLY A 25 -0.33 20.84 14.79
CA GLY A 25 -1.67 21.18 15.28
C GLY A 25 -2.75 21.15 14.20
N LEU A 26 -2.56 20.34 13.15
CA LEU A 26 -3.49 20.18 12.03
C LEU A 26 -4.50 19.06 12.32
N THR A 27 -5.74 19.25 11.87
CA THR A 27 -6.79 18.23 12.01
C THR A 27 -6.43 16.99 11.19
N GLN A 28 -6.48 15.81 11.81
CA GLN A 28 -6.32 14.55 11.10
C GLN A 28 -7.54 14.28 10.20
N PRO A 29 -7.35 14.07 8.89
CA PRO A 29 -8.45 13.79 7.98
C PRO A 29 -8.96 12.36 8.21
N ASN A 30 -10.26 12.15 8.00
CA ASN A 30 -10.81 10.80 7.88
C ASN A 30 -10.54 10.25 6.47
N PHE A 31 -9.96 9.06 6.37
CA PHE A 31 -9.70 8.42 5.08
C PHE A 31 -9.81 6.90 5.18
N MET A 32 -9.97 6.25 4.03
CA MET A 32 -9.84 4.80 3.94
C MET A 32 -8.38 4.46 3.67
N SER A 33 -7.87 3.37 4.25
CA SER A 33 -6.49 2.93 4.05
C SER A 33 -6.40 1.46 3.65
N LEU A 34 -5.52 1.16 2.69
CA LEU A 34 -5.21 -0.20 2.25
C LEU A 34 -3.69 -0.42 2.28
N CYS A 35 -3.27 -1.59 2.76
CA CYS A 35 -1.86 -1.94 2.89
C CYS A 35 -1.47 -3.03 1.91
N THR A 36 -0.58 -2.74 0.96
CA THR A 36 -0.23 -3.71 -0.08
C THR A 36 0.55 -4.92 0.46
N VAL A 37 1.26 -4.79 1.59
CA VAL A 37 1.84 -5.94 2.31
C VAL A 37 0.76 -6.92 2.77
N ARG A 38 -0.35 -6.41 3.32
CA ARG A 38 -1.46 -7.25 3.81
C ARG A 38 -2.19 -7.92 2.65
N THR A 39 -2.45 -7.18 1.59
CA THR A 39 -3.05 -7.75 0.36
C THR A 39 -2.13 -8.80 -0.27
N SER A 40 -0.83 -8.55 -0.37
CA SER A 40 0.14 -9.48 -0.95
C SER A 40 0.24 -10.78 -0.13
N ARG A 41 0.28 -10.69 1.21
CA ARG A 41 0.19 -11.87 2.10
C ARG A 41 -1.06 -12.71 1.89
N LYS A 42 -2.18 -12.07 1.55
CA LYS A 42 -3.46 -12.74 1.37
C LYS A 42 -3.62 -13.35 -0.01
N LEU A 43 -3.13 -12.66 -1.04
CA LEU A 43 -3.37 -13.00 -2.45
C LEU A 43 -2.24 -13.83 -3.06
N TYR A 44 -1.01 -13.69 -2.56
CA TYR A 44 0.18 -14.40 -3.03
C TYR A 44 0.90 -15.13 -1.87
N PRO A 45 0.21 -16.04 -1.14
CA PRO A 45 0.79 -16.71 0.05
C PRO A 45 2.08 -17.50 -0.24
N GLU A 46 2.34 -17.82 -1.50
CA GLU A 46 3.51 -18.54 -2.00
C GLU A 46 4.77 -17.67 -2.18
N PHE A 47 4.66 -16.34 -2.14
CA PHE A 47 5.83 -15.47 -2.29
C PHE A 47 6.79 -15.64 -1.11
N THR A 48 8.09 -15.66 -1.40
CA THR A 48 9.14 -15.88 -0.38
C THR A 48 9.08 -14.87 0.77
N ASN A 49 8.70 -13.63 0.47
CA ASN A 49 8.30 -12.60 1.42
C ASN A 49 7.48 -11.52 0.70
N HIS A 50 7.02 -10.54 1.47
CA HIS A 50 6.15 -9.46 0.97
C HIS A 50 6.78 -8.08 1.12
N LYS A 51 8.11 -7.99 1.02
CA LYS A 51 8.80 -6.69 0.87
C LYS A 51 8.53 -6.12 -0.52
N LEU A 52 8.60 -4.80 -0.65
CA LEU A 52 8.22 -4.11 -1.89
C LEU A 52 8.98 -4.65 -3.10
N ASN A 53 10.31 -4.72 -2.98
CA ASN A 53 11.20 -5.21 -4.03
C ASN A 53 10.88 -6.66 -4.43
N THR A 54 10.65 -7.55 -3.45
CA THR A 54 10.29 -8.96 -3.71
C THR A 54 8.97 -9.05 -4.46
N VAL A 55 7.94 -8.32 -4.01
CA VAL A 55 6.63 -8.35 -4.67
C VAL A 55 6.73 -7.77 -6.08
N CYS A 56 7.51 -6.70 -6.28
CA CYS A 56 7.74 -6.14 -7.60
C CYS A 56 8.45 -7.12 -8.53
N GLU A 57 9.49 -7.80 -8.05
CA GLU A 57 10.22 -8.82 -8.81
C GLU A 57 9.31 -9.98 -9.22
N GLN A 58 8.53 -10.54 -8.29
CA GLN A 58 7.60 -11.64 -8.57
C GLN A 58 6.49 -11.25 -9.55
N LEU A 59 6.03 -9.99 -9.51
CA LEU A 59 4.98 -9.47 -10.39
C LEU A 59 5.52 -8.80 -11.66
N GLN A 60 6.83 -8.85 -11.89
CA GLN A 60 7.51 -8.20 -13.03
C GLN A 60 7.22 -6.70 -13.14
N ILE A 61 7.11 -6.02 -12.00
CA ILE A 61 6.93 -4.57 -11.89
C ILE A 61 8.31 -3.89 -11.84
N PRO A 62 8.60 -2.93 -12.75
CA PRO A 62 9.85 -2.20 -12.71
C PRO A 62 10.00 -1.39 -11.42
N LEU A 63 11.12 -1.58 -10.73
CA LEU A 63 11.54 -0.78 -9.59
C LEU A 63 12.98 -0.32 -9.83
N LEU A 64 13.12 0.79 -10.56
CA LEU A 64 14.40 1.23 -11.11
C LEU A 64 15.31 1.85 -10.04
N ASN A 65 14.73 2.63 -9.12
CA ASN A 65 15.44 3.28 -8.02
C ASN A 65 14.75 2.96 -6.69
N HIS A 66 15.14 1.85 -6.07
CA HIS A 66 14.67 1.52 -4.73
C HIS A 66 15.13 2.62 -3.75
N HIS A 67 14.22 3.10 -2.88
CA HIS A 67 14.40 4.22 -1.93
C HIS A 67 14.12 5.63 -2.47
N ASP A 68 13.70 5.78 -3.72
CA ASP A 68 13.01 6.99 -4.14
C ASP A 68 11.53 6.90 -3.74
N ALA A 69 11.04 7.85 -2.93
CA ALA A 69 9.69 7.80 -2.39
C ALA A 69 8.60 7.85 -3.47
N LEU A 70 8.86 8.52 -4.60
CA LEU A 70 7.93 8.58 -5.71
C LEU A 70 7.90 7.24 -6.46
N GLU A 71 9.06 6.63 -6.70
CA GLU A 71 9.15 5.32 -7.34
C GLU A 71 8.52 4.21 -6.48
N ASP A 72 8.80 4.19 -5.18
CA ASP A 72 8.18 3.23 -4.25
C ASP A 72 6.64 3.41 -4.21
N SER A 73 6.16 4.65 -4.29
CA SER A 73 4.72 4.95 -4.37
C SER A 73 4.09 4.45 -5.69
N ARG A 74 4.79 4.64 -6.82
CA ARG A 74 4.35 4.11 -8.14
C ARG A 74 4.31 2.59 -8.15
N ALA A 75 5.34 1.94 -7.61
CA ALA A 75 5.40 0.49 -7.48
C ALA A 75 4.25 -0.04 -6.61
N CYS A 76 3.98 0.60 -5.46
CA CYS A 76 2.83 0.27 -4.62
C CYS A 76 1.49 0.35 -5.38
N ALA A 77 1.29 1.40 -6.18
CA ALA A 77 0.09 1.53 -7.01
C ALA A 77 -0.01 0.43 -8.07
N GLN A 78 1.10 0.09 -8.74
CA GLN A 78 1.14 -0.99 -9.72
C GLN A 78 0.85 -2.36 -9.09
N ILE A 79 1.32 -2.62 -7.87
CA ILE A 79 0.98 -3.83 -7.12
C ILE A 79 -0.55 -3.91 -6.91
N LEU A 80 -1.19 -2.82 -6.48
CA LEU A 80 -2.63 -2.81 -6.28
C LEU A 80 -3.38 -3.09 -7.59
N LEU A 81 -3.00 -2.43 -8.68
CA LEU A 81 -3.62 -2.61 -9.99
C LEU A 81 -3.44 -4.05 -10.50
N ARG A 82 -2.27 -4.65 -10.29
CA ARG A 82 -2.02 -6.06 -10.61
C ARG A 82 -2.92 -6.99 -9.78
N GLN A 83 -3.04 -6.76 -8.48
CA GLN A 83 -3.91 -7.55 -7.61
C GLN A 83 -5.39 -7.43 -8.00
N GLU A 84 -5.85 -6.23 -8.36
CA GLU A 84 -7.21 -6.02 -8.86
C GLU A 84 -7.43 -6.78 -10.17
N HIS A 85 -6.48 -6.69 -11.10
CA HIS A 85 -6.54 -7.42 -12.36
C HIS A 85 -6.62 -8.94 -12.15
N ASP A 86 -5.81 -9.48 -11.24
CA ASP A 86 -5.67 -10.94 -11.06
C ASP A 86 -6.79 -11.55 -10.19
N PHE A 87 -7.30 -10.82 -9.19
CA PHE A 87 -8.22 -11.36 -8.17
C PHE A 87 -9.55 -10.60 -8.06
N GLY A 88 -9.70 -9.49 -8.78
CA GLY A 88 -10.84 -8.59 -8.67
C GLY A 88 -10.83 -7.74 -7.38
N ILE A 89 -11.86 -6.90 -7.25
CA ILE A 89 -11.96 -5.91 -6.17
C ILE A 89 -12.46 -6.48 -4.84
N GLU A 90 -13.18 -7.60 -4.86
CA GLU A 90 -13.88 -8.12 -3.68
C GLU A 90 -12.93 -8.57 -2.55
N PRO A 91 -11.82 -9.28 -2.83
CA PRO A 91 -10.82 -9.58 -1.80
C PRO A 91 -10.15 -8.32 -1.22
N LEU A 92 -9.94 -7.29 -2.05
CA LEU A 92 -9.27 -6.04 -1.66
C LEU A 92 -10.15 -5.18 -0.73
N LYS A 93 -11.44 -5.03 -1.05
CA LYS A 93 -12.40 -4.28 -0.23
C LYS A 93 -12.45 -4.76 1.22
N LYS A 94 -12.33 -6.08 1.44
CA LYS A 94 -12.34 -6.69 2.78
C LYS A 94 -11.12 -6.33 3.64
N LEU A 95 -10.08 -5.78 3.03
CA LEU A 95 -8.83 -5.40 3.68
C LEU A 95 -8.68 -3.89 3.89
N VAL A 96 -9.64 -3.10 3.40
CA VAL A 96 -9.70 -1.65 3.62
C VAL A 96 -10.04 -1.37 5.08
N LEU A 97 -9.31 -0.43 5.68
CA LEU A 97 -9.55 0.09 7.03
C LEU A 97 -10.07 1.52 6.94
N VAL A 98 -10.91 1.93 7.89
CA VAL A 98 -11.21 3.33 8.13
C VAL A 98 -10.16 3.89 9.09
N LYS A 99 -9.61 5.06 8.77
CA LYS A 99 -8.63 5.80 9.55
C LYS A 99 -9.19 7.17 9.90
#